data_AF-A0A177MYF3-F1
#
_entry.id   AF-A0A177MYF3-F1
#
_cell.length_a   1.000
_cell.length_b   1.000
_cell.length_c   1.000
_cell.angle_alpha   90.00
_cell.angle_beta   90.00
_cell.angle_gamma   90.00
#
_symmetry.space_group_name_H-M   'P 1'
#
loop_
_entity.id
_entity.type
_entity.pdbx_description
1 polymer ?
#
loop_
_entity_poly.entity_id
_entity_poly.type
_entity_poly.pdbx_seq_one_letter_code
_entity_poly.pdbx_strand_id
1 'polypeptide(L)'
;MNTEQEQEQERQQNHKEFRDILSTYNITQVQAAELITMETGQKVGARKVRTWLADPEVPSSRSCPNWALTALKRITENLTSGKSTKN
;
A
#
# COMPACT_ATOMS: atom_id res chain seq x y z
N MET A 1 25.50 -4.07 12.99
CA MET A 1 25.04 -4.89 11.86
C MET A 1 23.61 -5.35 12.15
N ASN A 2 22.63 -4.43 12.10
CA ASN A 2 21.20 -4.72 12.39
C ASN A 2 20.26 -4.31 11.24
N THR A 3 20.79 -3.68 10.20
CA THR A 3 19.99 -2.99 9.16
C THR A 3 19.20 -3.93 8.27
N GLU A 4 19.68 -5.15 8.03
CA GLU A 4 19.01 -6.11 7.13
C GLU A 4 17.79 -6.77 7.79
N GLN A 5 17.87 -7.07 9.09
CA GLN A 5 16.74 -7.65 9.81
C GLN A 5 15.63 -6.63 10.04
N GLU A 6 15.99 -5.38 10.35
CA GLU A 6 15.03 -4.27 10.49
C GLU A 6 14.30 -4.00 9.17
N GLN A 7 15.01 -4.02 8.03
CA GLN A 7 14.43 -3.84 6.70
C GLN A 7 13.47 -4.99 6.31
N GLU A 8 13.81 -6.24 6.62
CA GLU A 8 12.93 -7.37 6.34
C GLU A 8 11.68 -7.34 7.23
N GLN A 9 11.82 -6.97 8.51
CA GLN A 9 10.68 -6.79 9.40
C GLN A 9 9.75 -5.67 8.90
N GLU A 10 10.30 -4.52 8.52
CA GLU A 10 9.53 -3.40 7.95
C GLU A 10 8.81 -3.82 6.67
N ARG A 11 9.49 -4.56 5.78
CA ARG A 11 8.89 -5.10 4.56
C ARG A 11 7.69 -6.00 4.88
N GLN A 12 7.84 -6.95 5.81
CA GLN A 12 6.77 -7.88 6.20
C GLN A 12 5.59 -7.14 6.84
N GLN A 13 5.89 -6.17 7.71
CA GLN A 13 4.87 -5.36 8.35
C GLN A 13 4.07 -4.56 7.32
N ASN A 14 4.76 -3.89 6.38
CA ASN A 14 4.10 -3.13 5.32
C ASN A 14 3.23 -4.01 4.42
N HIS A 15 3.73 -5.20 4.08
CA HIS A 15 3.01 -6.16 3.25
C HIS A 15 1.70 -6.59 3.90
N LYS A 16 1.75 -6.95 5.18
CA LYS A 16 0.60 -7.33 5.98
C LYS A 16 -0.41 -6.19 6.08
N GLU A 17 0.03 -5.02 6.52
CA GLU A 17 -0.85 -3.87 6.70
C GLU A 17 -1.52 -3.43 5.39
N PHE A 18 -0.79 -3.48 4.27
CA PHE A 18 -1.37 -3.16 2.98
C PHE A 18 -2.51 -4.13 2.64
N ARG A 19 -2.32 -5.44 2.84
CA ARG A 19 -3.39 -6.44 2.62
C ARG A 19 -4.57 -6.27 3.57
N ASP A 20 -4.30 -5.94 4.83
CA ASP A 20 -5.35 -5.68 5.82
C ASP A 20 -6.23 -4.51 5.40
N ILE A 21 -5.66 -3.44 4.84
CA ILE A 21 -6.42 -2.31 4.28
C ILE A 21 -7.25 -2.76 3.08
N LEU A 22 -6.68 -3.55 2.15
CA LEU A 22 -7.43 -4.07 1.00
C LEU A 22 -8.68 -4.85 1.44
N SER A 23 -8.52 -5.71 2.45
CA SER A 23 -9.60 -6.51 3.02
C SER A 23 -10.62 -5.65 3.75
N THR A 24 -10.16 -4.77 4.65
CA THR A 24 -11.01 -3.93 5.51
C THR A 24 -11.93 -3.01 4.71
N TYR A 25 -11.41 -2.41 3.64
CA TYR A 25 -12.15 -1.49 2.78
C TYR A 25 -12.75 -2.16 1.55
N ASN A 26 -12.58 -3.47 1.40
CA ASN A 26 -13.00 -4.27 0.24
C ASN A 26 -12.57 -3.63 -1.10
N ILE A 27 -11.30 -3.20 -1.17
CA ILE A 27 -10.70 -2.60 -2.36
C ILE A 27 -9.73 -3.57 -3.04
N THR A 28 -9.73 -3.54 -4.37
CA THR A 28 -8.82 -4.34 -5.20
C THR A 28 -7.43 -3.70 -5.29
N GLN A 29 -6.43 -4.48 -5.69
CA GLN A 29 -5.07 -3.96 -5.94
C GLN A 29 -5.03 -2.90 -7.06
N VAL A 30 -5.96 -2.96 -8.02
CA VAL A 30 -6.09 -1.95 -9.08
C VAL A 30 -6.60 -0.64 -8.48
N GLN A 31 -7.68 -0.70 -7.70
CA GLN A 31 -8.23 0.47 -7.00
C GLN A 31 -7.21 1.08 -6.04
N ALA A 32 -6.46 0.25 -5.28
CA ALA A 32 -5.41 0.76 -4.41
C ALA A 32 -4.33 1.53 -5.19
N ALA A 33 -3.94 1.06 -6.38
CA ALA A 33 -2.99 1.77 -7.23
C ALA A 33 -3.52 3.14 -7.69
N GLU A 34 -4.82 3.21 -8.04
CA GLU A 34 -5.50 4.45 -8.41
C GLU A 34 -5.59 5.42 -7.24
N LEU A 35 -6.00 4.93 -6.07
CA LEU A 35 -6.11 5.70 -4.83
C LEU A 35 -4.75 6.28 -4.41
N ILE A 36 -3.68 5.48 -4.44
CA ILE A 36 -2.32 5.95 -4.14
C ILE A 36 -1.87 6.99 -5.18
N THR A 37 -2.19 6.78 -6.46
CA THR A 37 -1.87 7.74 -7.52
C THR A 37 -2.59 9.07 -7.30
N MET A 38 -3.85 9.03 -6.90
CA MET A 38 -4.65 10.22 -6.60
C MET A 38 -4.12 10.98 -5.38
N GLU A 39 -3.77 10.27 -4.30
CA GLU A 39 -3.25 10.87 -3.06
C GLU A 39 -1.85 11.48 -3.25
N THR A 40 -0.98 10.83 -4.01
CA THR A 40 0.44 11.21 -4.12
C THR A 40 0.80 12.01 -5.38
N GLY A 41 -0.08 11.99 -6.40
CA GLY A 41 0.23 12.48 -7.75
C GLY A 41 1.25 11.61 -8.51
N GLN A 42 1.80 10.55 -7.90
CA GLN A 42 2.77 9.67 -8.54
C GLN A 42 2.07 8.53 -9.28
N LYS A 43 2.45 8.28 -10.54
CA LYS A 43 1.88 7.18 -11.33
C LYS A 43 2.25 5.81 -10.73
N VAL A 44 1.30 5.19 -10.04
CA VAL A 44 1.38 3.83 -9.51
C VAL A 44 0.43 2.95 -10.31
N GLY A 45 0.97 1.96 -11.01
CA GLY A 45 0.16 0.98 -11.74
C GLY A 45 -0.11 -0.28 -10.92
N ALA A 46 -1.19 -0.99 -11.23
CA ALA A 46 -1.54 -2.27 -10.59
C ALA A 46 -0.41 -3.32 -10.63
N ARG A 47 0.49 -3.26 -11.62
CA ARG A 47 1.69 -4.12 -11.67
C ARG A 47 2.67 -3.82 -10.53
N LYS A 48 2.85 -2.56 -10.14
CA LYS A 48 3.71 -2.19 -9.00
C LYS A 48 3.12 -2.72 -7.69
N VAL A 49 1.82 -2.54 -7.48
CA VAL A 49 1.13 -3.07 -6.30
C VAL A 49 1.25 -4.60 -6.24
N ARG A 50 1.07 -5.30 -7.37
CA ARG A 50 1.31 -6.75 -7.46
C ARG A 50 2.73 -7.15 -7.06
N THR A 51 3.75 -6.41 -7.51
CA THR A 51 5.14 -6.71 -7.12
C THR A 51 5.42 -6.45 -5.64
N TRP A 52 4.75 -5.45 -5.04
CA TRP A 52 4.85 -5.19 -3.59
C TRP A 52 4.20 -6.27 -2.76
N LEU A 53 3.10 -6.83 -3.27
CA LEU A 53 2.31 -7.85 -2.60
C LEU A 53 2.68 -9.29 -2.98
N ALA A 54 3.63 -9.46 -3.87
CA ALA A 54 4.13 -10.76 -4.29
C ALA A 54 4.83 -11.48 -3.14
N ASP A 55 4.92 -12.81 -3.26
CA ASP A 55 5.68 -13.65 -2.33
C ASP A 55 7.14 -13.15 -2.24
N PRO A 56 7.77 -13.03 -1.06
CA PRO A 56 9.21 -12.75 -0.96
C PRO A 56 10.10 -13.64 -1.80
N GLU A 57 9.73 -14.91 -1.96
CA GLU A 57 10.56 -15.91 -2.62
C GLU A 57 10.59 -15.74 -4.15
N VAL A 58 9.67 -14.95 -4.73
CA VAL A 58 9.68 -14.73 -6.18
C VAL A 58 10.65 -13.61 -6.59
N PRO A 59 11.41 -13.77 -7.70
CA PRO A 59 12.39 -12.78 -8.14
C PRO A 59 11.81 -11.39 -8.47
N SER A 60 10.51 -11.33 -8.79
CA SER A 60 9.81 -10.08 -9.06
C SER A 60 9.30 -9.37 -7.81
N SER A 61 9.48 -9.97 -6.63
CA SER A 61 9.07 -9.38 -5.35
C SER A 61 9.84 -8.10 -5.09
N ARG A 62 9.13 -7.08 -4.64
CA ARG A 62 9.70 -5.80 -4.22
C ARG A 62 9.14 -5.45 -2.85
N SER A 63 9.92 -4.79 -2.01
CA SER A 63 9.41 -4.31 -0.72
C SER A 63 8.28 -3.31 -0.95
N CYS A 64 7.18 -3.48 -0.22
CA CYS A 64 6.13 -2.46 -0.17
C CYS A 64 6.70 -1.22 0.52
N PRO A 65 6.79 -0.07 -0.16
CA PRO A 65 7.42 1.10 0.41
C PRO A 65 6.48 1.78 1.42
N ASN A 66 7.05 2.30 2.52
CA ASN A 66 6.30 3.00 3.57
C ASN A 66 5.39 4.09 3.01
N TRP A 67 5.88 4.92 2.08
CA TRP A 67 5.12 6.04 1.53
C TRP A 67 3.83 5.58 0.83
N ALA A 68 3.84 4.42 0.17
CA ALA A 68 2.68 3.89 -0.53
C ALA A 68 1.62 3.40 0.48
N LEU A 69 2.07 2.75 1.55
CA LEU A 69 1.20 2.34 2.65
C LEU A 69 0.61 3.55 3.37
N THR A 70 1.42 4.57 3.69
CA THR A 70 0.95 5.80 4.32
C THR A 70 -0.08 6.53 3.45
N ALA A 71 0.17 6.63 2.14
CA ALA A 71 -0.78 7.23 1.21
C ALA A 71 -2.10 6.46 1.17
N LEU A 72 -2.03 5.13 1.07
CA LEU A 72 -3.23 4.28 1.07
C LEU A 72 -4.02 4.41 2.38
N LYS A 73 -3.35 4.43 3.54
CA LYS A 73 -4.01 4.65 4.84
C LYS A 73 -4.78 5.96 4.85
N ARG A 74 -4.13 7.08 4.54
CA ARG A 74 -4.76 8.42 4.54
C ARG A 74 -6.00 8.47 3.67
N ILE A 75 -5.89 8.01 2.42
CA ILE A 75 -7.02 8.09 1.50
C ILE A 75 -8.16 7.15 1.93
N THR A 76 -7.87 5.96 2.45
CA THR A 76 -8.92 5.05 2.96
C THR A 76 -9.56 5.54 4.26
N GLU A 77 -8.80 6.15 5.17
CA GLU A 77 -9.32 6.81 6.37
C GLU A 77 -10.20 8.02 6.02
N ASN A 78 -9.86 8.76 4.96
CA ASN A 78 -10.74 9.81 4.42
C ASN A 78 -12.06 9.25 3.88
N LEU A 79 -12.09 8.02 3.36
CA LEU A 79 -13.33 7.36 2.92
C LEU A 79 -14.24 6.99 4.11
N THR A 80 -13.69 6.65 5.27
CA THR A 80 -14.47 6.31 6.47
C THR A 80 -14.87 7.53 7.29
N SER A 81 -14.00 8.55 7.37
CA SER A 81 -14.27 9.81 8.06
C SER A 81 -15.13 10.79 7.24
N GLY A 82 -15.27 10.56 5.93
CA GLY A 82 -15.81 11.51 4.95
C GLY A 82 -17.31 11.44 4.60
N LYS A 83 -18.21 11.36 5.59
CA LYS A 83 -19.40 12.23 5.48
C LYS A 83 -18.87 13.65 5.70
N SER A 84 -18.79 14.45 4.64
CA SER A 84 -18.40 15.87 4.61
C SER A 84 -16.91 16.17 4.31
N THR A 85 -16.59 16.40 3.04
CA THR A 85 -16.14 17.74 2.64
C THR A 85 -16.68 18.06 1.25
N LYS A 86 -17.42 19.16 1.21
CA LYS A 86 -18.23 19.69 0.12
C LYS A 86 -17.41 20.75 -0.60
N ASN A 87 -17.71 20.90 -1.90
CA ASN A 87 -17.37 22.00 -2.82
C ASN A 87 -15.96 22.06 -3.41
#